data_AF-A0A1V6G7N9-F1
#
_entry.id   AF-A0A1V6G7N9-F1
#
_cell.length_a   1.000
_cell.length_b   1.000
_cell.length_c   1.000
_cell.angle_alpha   90.00
_cell.angle_beta   90.00
_cell.angle_gamma   90.00
#
_symmetry.space_group_name_H-M   'P 1'
#
loop_
_entity.id
_entity.type
_entity.pdbx_description
1 polymer ?
#
loop_
_entity_poly.entity_id
_entity_poly.type
_entity_poly.pdbx_seq_one_letter_code
_entity_poly.pdbx_strand_id
1 'polypeptide(L)'
;MVMNPQLVKADYFVDADENALSELEVKKEDSLEVVCIVTIPHNDPKRMTINLLGPIVINTRNQCAVQLICDKPNYSHRHPLIGEQPTQQ
;
A
#
# COMPACT_ATOMS: atom_id res chain seq x y z
N MET A 1 -7.21 -8.71 4.90
CA MET A 1 -7.53 -8.53 3.46
C MET A 1 -6.51 -7.58 2.87
N VAL A 2 -6.20 -7.70 1.58
CA VAL A 2 -5.35 -6.75 0.86
C VAL A 2 -6.07 -6.27 -0.40
N MET A 3 -5.71 -5.09 -0.90
CA MET A 3 -6.23 -4.58 -2.16
C MET A 3 -5.23 -3.64 -2.85
N ASN A 4 -5.44 -3.41 -4.15
CA ASN A 4 -4.70 -2.38 -4.88
C ASN A 4 -5.04 -0.98 -4.29
N PRO A 5 -4.06 -0.24 -3.75
CA PRO A 5 -4.29 1.06 -3.14
C PRO A 5 -4.76 2.14 -4.13
N GLN A 6 -4.50 1.99 -5.43
CA GLN A 6 -4.96 2.93 -6.46
C GLN A 6 -6.48 2.95 -6.62
N LEU A 7 -7.18 1.89 -6.18
CA LEU A 7 -8.64 1.86 -6.13
C LEU A 7 -9.22 2.77 -5.02
N VAL A 8 -8.40 3.16 -4.04
CA VAL A 8 -8.78 4.04 -2.92
C VAL A 8 -8.20 5.44 -3.10
N LYS A 9 -6.94 5.51 -3.54
CA LYS A 9 -6.21 6.76 -3.80
C LYS A 9 -5.55 6.65 -5.17
N ALA A 10 -6.18 7.22 -6.19
CA ALA A 10 -5.77 7.05 -7.60
C ALA A 10 -4.32 7.48 -7.88
N ASP A 11 -3.83 8.49 -7.17
CA ASP A 11 -2.45 9.01 -7.22
C ASP A 11 -1.49 8.30 -6.24
N TYR A 12 -1.87 7.13 -5.72
CA TYR A 12 -1.00 6.36 -4.84
C TYR A 12 0.26 5.90 -5.58
N PHE A 13 1.41 6.20 -5.00
CA PHE A 13 2.71 5.73 -5.47
C PHE A 13 3.62 5.46 -4.28
N VAL A 14 4.45 4.43 -4.39
CA VAL A 14 5.43 4.06 -3.40
C VAL A 14 6.83 4.20 -3.99
N ASP A 15 7.74 4.74 -3.19
CA ASP A 15 9.16 4.76 -3.51
C ASP A 15 9.80 3.60 -2.74
N ALA A 16 10.44 2.68 -3.47
CA ALA A 16 11.24 1.61 -2.88
C ALA A 16 12.71 2.03 -2.93
N ASP A 17 13.40 1.93 -1.79
CA ASP A 17 14.83 2.21 -1.73
C ASP A 17 15.65 1.04 -2.32
N GLU A 18 16.96 1.26 -2.49
CA GLU A 18 17.85 0.25 -3.07
C GLU A 18 17.88 -1.04 -2.25
N ASN A 19 17.73 -0.95 -0.92
CA ASN A 19 17.69 -2.10 -0.03
C ASN A 19 16.46 -2.97 -0.32
N ALA A 20 15.27 -2.37 -0.38
CA ALA A 20 14.04 -3.06 -0.72
C ALA A 20 14.09 -3.68 -2.12
N LEU A 21 14.63 -2.95 -3.11
CA LEU A 21 14.76 -3.45 -4.47
C LEU A 21 15.73 -4.65 -4.55
N SER A 22 16.80 -4.62 -3.75
CA SER A 22 17.76 -5.72 -3.61
C SER A 22 17.12 -6.95 -2.95
N GLU A 23 16.38 -6.77 -1.85
CA GLU A 23 15.65 -7.86 -1.18
C GLU A 23 14.58 -8.52 -2.06
N LEU A 24 13.96 -7.73 -2.94
CA LEU A 24 13.00 -8.21 -3.95
C LEU A 24 13.67 -8.80 -5.20
N GLU A 25 14.99 -8.75 -5.29
CA GLU A 25 15.81 -9.14 -6.44
C GLU A 25 15.32 -8.54 -7.78
N VAL A 26 14.91 -7.26 -7.74
CA VAL A 26 14.28 -6.57 -8.87
C VAL A 26 15.27 -6.41 -10.01
N LYS A 27 14.89 -6.88 -11.20
CA LYS A 27 15.57 -6.56 -12.45
C LYS A 27 14.85 -5.44 -13.19
N LYS A 28 15.55 -4.75 -14.08
CA LYS A 28 15.02 -3.59 -14.84
C LYS A 28 13.72 -3.90 -15.62
N GLU A 29 13.53 -5.15 -16.01
CA GLU A 29 12.37 -5.63 -16.79
C GLU A 29 11.21 -6.09 -15.90
N ASP A 30 11.43 -6.21 -14.59
CA ASP A 30 10.45 -6.84 -13.70
C ASP A 30 9.25 -5.91 -13.50
N SER A 31 8.07 -6.52 -13.51
CA SER A 31 6.83 -5.86 -13.10
C SER A 31 6.62 -6.15 -11.61
N LEU A 32 6.30 -5.11 -10.86
CA LEU A 32 6.02 -5.19 -9.43
C LEU A 32 4.55 -4.92 -9.18
N GLU A 33 3.96 -5.73 -8.31
CA GLU A 33 2.60 -5.54 -7.82
C GLU A 33 2.62 -4.87 -6.45
N VAL A 34 1.68 -3.97 -6.21
CA VAL A 34 1.58 -3.23 -4.96
C VAL A 34 0.19 -3.41 -4.37
N VAL A 35 0.14 -3.87 -3.12
CA VAL A 35 -1.10 -4.02 -2.36
C VAL A 35 -0.94 -3.43 -0.96
N CYS A 36 -2.03 -2.93 -0.39
CA CYS A 36 -2.06 -2.46 1.00
C CYS A 36 -3.03 -3.29 1.84
N ILE A 37 -2.70 -3.43 3.11
CA ILE A 37 -3.52 -4.16 4.09
C ILE A 37 -4.75 -3.34 4.44
N VAL A 38 -5.92 -4.02 4.44
CA VAL A 38 -7.20 -3.47 4.88
C VAL A 38 -7.59 -4.09 6.22
N THR A 39 -7.90 -3.22 7.17
CA THR A 39 -8.45 -3.55 8.48
C THR A 39 -9.96 -3.39 8.46
N ILE A 40 -10.71 -4.47 8.70
CA ILE A 40 -12.18 -4.49 8.73
C ILE A 40 -12.64 -4.69 10.19
N PRO A 41 -13.30 -3.69 10.81
CA PRO A 41 -13.89 -3.85 12.13
C PRO A 41 -15.04 -4.87 12.10
N HIS A 42 -15.09 -5.80 13.07
CA HIS A 42 -16.08 -6.88 13.12
C HIS A 42 -17.54 -6.42 13.06
N ASN A 43 -17.86 -5.30 13.73
CA ASN A 43 -19.25 -4.83 13.88
C ASN A 43 -19.61 -3.67 12.94
N ASP A 44 -18.64 -3.12 12.20
CA ASP A 44 -18.87 -1.98 11.32
C ASP A 44 -17.89 -2.00 10.12
N PRO A 45 -18.15 -2.84 9.09
CA PRO A 45 -17.33 -2.90 7.90
C PRO A 45 -17.23 -1.58 7.13
N LYS A 46 -18.19 -0.65 7.30
CA LYS A 46 -18.15 0.67 6.63
C LYS A 46 -16.99 1.54 7.15
N ARG A 47 -16.49 1.26 8.36
CA ARG A 47 -15.34 1.94 8.97
C ARG A 47 -14.00 1.27 8.66
N MET A 48 -13.95 0.39 7.66
CA MET A 48 -12.70 -0.24 7.27
C MET A 48 -11.67 0.79 6.79
N THR A 49 -10.40 0.50 7.07
CA THR A 49 -9.28 1.39 6.74
C THR A 49 -8.17 0.65 6.04
N ILE A 50 -7.45 1.33 5.15
CA ILE A 50 -6.29 0.83 4.42
C ILE A 50 -5.02 1.46 4.99
N ASN A 51 -3.97 0.66 5.13
CA ASN A 51 -2.65 1.13 5.55
C ASN A 51 -1.84 1.59 4.33
N LEU A 52 -1.88 2.90 4.03
CA LEU A 52 -1.14 3.50 2.91
C LEU A 52 0.34 3.73 3.23
N LEU A 53 0.73 3.68 4.51
CA LEU A 53 2.12 3.81 4.95
C LEU A 53 2.87 2.46 4.95
N GLY A 54 2.14 1.35 4.77
CA GLY A 54 2.70 0.00 4.85
C GLY A 54 2.36 -0.89 3.65
N PRO A 55 2.67 -0.49 2.40
CA PRO A 55 2.41 -1.32 1.23
C PRO A 55 3.25 -2.58 1.24
N ILE A 56 2.69 -3.64 0.69
CA ILE A 56 3.39 -4.87 0.32
C ILE A 56 3.72 -4.75 -1.16
N VAL A 57 5.01 -4.78 -1.47
CA VAL A 57 5.53 -4.82 -2.84
C VAL A 57 5.90 -6.25 -3.15
N ILE A 58 5.40 -6.76 -4.27
CA ILE A 58 5.55 -8.15 -4.69
C ILE A 58 6.25 -8.17 -6.04
N ASN A 59 7.38 -8.86 -6.11
CA ASN A 59 7.97 -9.24 -7.39
C ASN A 59 7.31 -10.55 -7.84
N THR A 60 6.39 -10.46 -8.80
CA THR A 60 5.63 -11.63 -9.26
C THR A 60 6.48 -12.61 -10.05
N ARG A 61 7.68 -12.21 -10.49
CA ARG A 61 8.61 -13.07 -11.24
C ARG A 61 9.27 -14.11 -10.35
N ASN A 62 9.73 -13.72 -9.16
CA ASN A 62 10.43 -14.59 -8.21
C ASN A 62 9.61 -14.91 -6.95
N GLN A 63 8.40 -14.36 -6.83
CA GLN A 63 7.48 -14.56 -5.70
C GLN A 63 8.01 -14.01 -4.37
N CYS A 64 9.01 -13.13 -4.42
CA CYS A 64 9.48 -12.39 -3.25
C CYS A 64 8.54 -11.20 -2.98
N ALA A 65 8.35 -10.91 -1.70
CA ALA A 65 7.55 -9.77 -1.27
C ALA A 65 8.17 -9.15 -0.01
N VAL A 66 8.12 -7.82 0.06
CA VAL A 66 8.53 -7.06 1.23
C VAL A 66 7.42 -6.08 1.61
N GLN A 67 7.28 -5.83 2.91
CA GLN A 67 6.41 -4.77 3.40
C GLN A 67 7.25 -3.52 3.68
N LEU A 68 7.01 -2.46 2.92
CA LEU A 68 7.75 -1.20 3.07
C LEU A 68 7.13 -0.36 4.19
N ILE A 69 7.94 0.53 4.75
CA ILE A 69 7.47 1.62 5.62
C ILE A 69 7.65 2.91 4.82
N CYS A 70 6.55 3.52 4.39
CA CYS A 70 6.56 4.80 3.71
C CYS A 70 6.44 5.94 4.72
N ASP A 71 7.26 6.97 4.55
CA ASP A 71 7.13 8.23 5.29
C ASP A 71 6.65 9.32 4.33
N LYS A 72 5.35 9.28 3.97
CA LYS A 72 4.71 10.30 3.13
C LYS A 72 3.66 11.06 3.93
N PRO A 73 3.74 12.40 4.01
CA PRO A 73 2.86 13.20 4.88
C PRO A 73 1.38 13.09 4.50
N ASN A 74 1.07 12.78 3.24
CA ASN A 74 -0.30 12.64 2.74
C ASN A 74 -0.89 11.24 2.94
N TYR A 75 -0.14 10.28 3.48
CA TYR A 75 -0.57 8.91 3.68
C TYR A 75 -0.87 8.63 5.16
N SER A 76 -1.80 7.71 5.41
CA SER A 76 -2.19 7.31 6.75
C SER A 76 -2.19 5.78 6.85
N HIS A 77 -1.82 5.28 8.03
CA HIS A 77 -1.95 3.86 8.35
C HIS A 77 -3.41 3.43 8.61
N ARG A 78 -4.33 4.40 8.69
CA ARG A 78 -5.78 4.20 8.87
C ARG A 78 -6.57 5.09 7.90
N HIS A 79 -6.23 5.05 6.62
CA HIS A 79 -6.97 5.80 5.61
C HIS A 79 -8.36 5.16 5.38
N PRO A 80 -9.49 5.89 5.49
CA PRO A 80 -10.82 5.31 5.25
C PRO A 80 -10.99 4.77 3.82
N LEU A 81 -11.60 3.60 3.65
CA LEU A 81 -11.96 3.10 2.29
C LEU A 81 -13.27 3.67 1.76
N ILE A 82 -14.20 4.00 2.66
CA ILE A 82 -15.55 4.49 2.33
C ILE A 82 -15.76 5.82 3.04
N GLY A 83 -16.17 6.85 2.31
CA GLY A 83 -16.54 8.17 2.87
C GLY A 83 -15.43 9.22 2.83
N GLU A 84 -15.84 10.48 3.04
CA GLU A 84 -15.11 11.71 2.70
C GLU A 84 -13.63 11.70 3.09
N GLN A 85 -12.80 12.06 2.12
CA GLN A 85 -11.43 12.48 2.41
C GLN A 85 -11.53 13.69 3.35
N PRO A 86 -10.87 13.68 4.52
CA PRO A 86 -10.78 14.88 5.31
C PRO A 86 -10.13 15.93 4.41
N THR A 87 -10.85 17.02 4.12
CA THR A 87 -10.25 18.22 3.54
C THR A 87 -9.04 18.55 4.40
N GLN A 88 -7.85 18.44 3.81
CA GLN A 88 -6.61 18.84 4.45
C GLN A 88 -6.77 20.33 4.78
N GLN A 89 -6.79 20.68 6.08
CA GLN A 89 -6.70 22.05 6.57
C GLN A 89 -5.25 22.52 6.52
#